data_AF-A0A174UDL1-F1
#
_entry.id   AF-A0A174UDL1-F1
#
_cell.length_a   1.000
_cell.length_b   1.000
_cell.length_c   1.000
_cell.angle_alpha   90.00
_cell.angle_beta   90.00
_cell.angle_gamma   90.00
#
_symmetry.space_group_name_H-M   'P 1'
#
loop_
_entity.id
_entity.type
_entity.pdbx_description
1 polymer ?
#
loop_
_entity_poly.entity_id
_entity_poly.type
_entity_poly.pdbx_seq_one_letter_code
_entity_poly.pdbx_strand_id
1 'polypeptide(L)'
;MATEGNVIHYGFIEKVIEELGKNYHILEIAFDRWGAVQMPQNLEGMGFTVVPFGQGFKDMSPPTKEFYKLLMEGRIIHGGNPVMAWMAGNVVVDTDPAGNIKPTKSKSADKIDGVVAAIMALDRCIRNEGQQQGSVYDERDMIVF
;
A
#
# COMPACT_ATOMS: atom_id res chain seq x y z
N MET A 1 8.40 2.07 15.04
CA MET A 1 9.08 1.06 15.88
C MET A 1 9.02 -0.28 15.15
N ALA A 2 10.16 -0.95 14.98
CA ALA A 2 10.21 -2.33 14.48
C ALA A 2 10.03 -3.28 15.66
N THR A 3 9.32 -4.40 15.48
CA THR A 3 9.13 -5.41 16.53
C THR A 3 10.42 -6.19 16.80
N GLU A 4 10.70 -6.52 18.06
CA GLU A 4 11.79 -7.44 18.40
C GLU A 4 11.45 -8.88 17.96
N GLY A 5 12.33 -9.50 17.17
CA GLY A 5 12.26 -10.91 16.77
C GLY A 5 12.25 -11.14 15.25
N ASN A 6 12.71 -12.33 14.84
CA ASN A 6 12.80 -12.74 13.43
C ASN A 6 11.46 -13.24 12.86
N VAL A 7 10.34 -12.86 13.50
CA VAL A 7 8.98 -13.34 13.21
C VAL A 7 8.05 -12.13 13.12
N ILE A 8 7.16 -12.14 12.13
CA ILE A 8 6.11 -11.12 11.98
C ILE A 8 5.12 -11.29 13.14
N HIS A 9 5.09 -10.32 14.06
CA HIS A 9 4.10 -10.30 15.15
C HIS A 9 2.79 -9.70 14.65
N TYR A 10 1.89 -10.56 14.15
CA TYR A 10 0.59 -10.16 13.60
C TYR A 10 -0.22 -9.28 14.57
N GLY A 11 -0.26 -9.62 15.86
CA GLY A 11 -0.97 -8.82 16.87
C GLY A 11 -0.40 -7.41 17.08
N PHE A 12 0.90 -7.20 16.83
CA PHE A 12 1.46 -5.84 16.85
C PHE A 12 0.97 -5.03 15.65
N ILE A 13 0.91 -5.63 14.46
CA ILE A 13 0.39 -4.97 13.26
C ILE A 13 -1.08 -4.61 13.43
N GLU A 14 -1.89 -5.54 13.96
CA GLU A 14 -3.30 -5.31 14.26
C GLU A 14 -3.48 -4.12 15.22
N LYS A 15 -2.70 -4.06 16.30
CA LYS A 15 -2.73 -2.93 17.23
C LYS A 15 -2.33 -1.60 16.57
N VAL A 16 -1.32 -1.62 15.69
CA VAL A 16 -0.93 -0.42 14.94
C VAL A 16 -2.07 0.05 14.03
N ILE A 17 -2.75 -0.87 13.34
CA ILE A 17 -3.91 -0.54 12.49
C ILE A 17 -5.07 0.01 13.34
N GLU A 18 -5.35 -0.57 14.50
CA GLU A 18 -6.36 -0.07 15.44
C GLU A 18 -6.07 1.37 15.87
N GLU A 19 -4.83 1.68 16.28
CA GLU A 19 -4.45 3.05 16.66
C GLU A 19 -4.52 4.03 15.48
N LEU A 20 -4.20 3.58 14.26
CA LEU A 20 -4.39 4.40 13.06
C LEU A 20 -5.87 4.66 12.79
N GLY A 21 -6.75 3.68 13.00
CA GLY A 21 -8.19 3.82 12.84
C GLY A 21 -8.84 4.83 13.80
N LYS A 22 -8.19 5.16 14.92
CA LYS A 22 -8.62 6.23 15.83
C LYS A 22 -8.31 7.63 15.28
N ASN A 23 -7.29 7.74 14.44
CA ASN A 23 -6.81 9.02 13.89
C ASN A 23 -7.30 9.26 12.45
N TYR A 24 -7.51 8.20 11.69
CA TYR A 24 -7.89 8.24 10.29
C TYR A 24 -9.19 7.49 10.07
N HIS A 25 -10.03 8.03 9.19
CA HIS A 25 -11.17 7.29 8.66
C HIS A 25 -10.68 6.30 7.60
N ILE A 26 -10.19 5.13 8.04
CA ILE A 26 -9.68 4.08 7.17
C ILE A 26 -10.87 3.48 6.40
N LEU A 27 -10.96 3.79 5.11
CA LEU A 27 -12.03 3.29 4.24
C LEU A 27 -11.87 1.81 3.92
N GLU A 28 -10.68 1.42 3.46
CA GLU A 28 -10.38 0.04 3.07
C GLU A 28 -8.92 -0.30 3.34
N ILE A 29 -8.67 -1.57 3.71
CA ILE A 29 -7.33 -2.13 3.90
C ILE A 29 -7.12 -3.23 2.85
N ALA A 30 -6.28 -2.95 1.85
CA ALA A 30 -5.88 -3.97 0.87
C ALA A 30 -4.80 -4.89 1.44
N PHE A 31 -4.92 -6.20 1.21
CA PHE A 31 -3.92 -7.18 1.65
C PHE A 31 -3.64 -8.24 0.56
N ASP A 32 -2.44 -8.82 0.56
CA ASP A 32 -2.13 -9.94 -0.34
C ASP A 32 -2.94 -11.18 0.06
N ARG A 33 -3.80 -11.64 -0.85
CA ARG A 33 -4.71 -12.77 -0.62
C ARG A 33 -4.01 -14.10 -0.34
N TRP A 34 -2.71 -14.23 -0.67
CA TRP A 34 -1.92 -15.43 -0.37
C TRP A 34 -1.27 -15.38 1.02
N GLY A 35 -1.43 -14.27 1.74
CA GLY A 35 -0.90 -14.05 3.09
C GLY A 35 -1.72 -14.70 4.21
N ALA A 36 -1.43 -14.31 5.46
CA ALA A 36 -2.03 -14.89 6.66
C ALA A 36 -3.55 -14.66 6.73
N VAL A 37 -4.32 -15.75 6.66
CA VAL A 37 -5.79 -15.77 6.66
C VAL A 37 -6.41 -15.21 7.96
N GLN A 38 -5.68 -15.28 9.08
CA GLN A 38 -6.20 -14.86 10.39
C GLN A 38 -6.29 -13.34 10.56
N MET A 39 -5.33 -12.57 10.01
CA MET A 39 -5.28 -11.12 10.22
C MET A 39 -6.50 -10.40 9.61
N PRO A 40 -6.93 -10.70 8.36
CA PRO A 40 -8.15 -10.11 7.80
C PRO A 40 -9.38 -10.33 8.68
N GLN A 41 -9.57 -11.55 9.21
CA GLN A 41 -10.71 -11.86 10.08
C GLN A 41 -10.69 -11.04 11.37
N ASN A 42 -9.51 -10.86 11.97
CA ASN A 42 -9.37 -10.04 13.18
C ASN A 42 -9.68 -8.58 12.89
N LEU A 43 -9.17 -8.04 11.79
CA LEU A 43 -9.42 -6.66 11.37
C LEU A 43 -10.90 -6.41 11.02
N GLU A 44 -11.56 -7.37 10.35
CA GLU A 44 -13.01 -7.34 10.13
C GLU A 44 -13.78 -7.35 11.46
N GLY A 45 -13.35 -8.17 12.43
CA GLY A 45 -13.90 -8.19 13.79
C GLY A 45 -13.75 -6.87 14.55
N MET A 46 -12.74 -6.06 14.19
CA MET A 46 -12.54 -4.69 14.69
C MET A 46 -13.38 -3.65 13.95
N GLY A 47 -14.11 -4.04 12.90
CA GLY A 47 -14.95 -3.15 12.09
C GLY A 47 -14.27 -2.52 10.88
N PHE A 48 -13.06 -2.95 10.52
CA PHE A 48 -12.40 -2.49 9.29
C PHE A 48 -12.94 -3.21 8.05
N THR A 49 -13.00 -2.49 6.93
CA THR A 49 -13.24 -3.11 5.62
C THR A 49 -11.92 -3.59 5.04
N VAL A 50 -11.77 -4.90 4.87
CA VAL A 50 -10.54 -5.53 4.42
C VAL A 50 -10.76 -6.15 3.04
N VAL A 51 -9.88 -5.88 2.08
CA VAL A 51 -10.08 -6.27 0.68
C VAL A 51 -8.91 -7.12 0.16
N PRO A 52 -9.17 -8.37 -0.27
CA PRO A 52 -8.12 -9.22 -0.83
C PRO A 52 -7.64 -8.66 -2.17
N PHE A 53 -6.32 -8.60 -2.34
CA PHE A 53 -5.66 -8.05 -3.50
C PHE A 53 -4.78 -9.11 -4.18
N GLY A 54 -4.88 -9.21 -5.51
CA GLY A 54 -4.06 -10.13 -6.29
C GLY A 54 -2.70 -9.53 -6.66
N GLN A 55 -1.61 -10.27 -6.48
CA GLN A 55 -0.25 -9.83 -6.84
C GLN A 55 0.13 -10.10 -8.32
N GLY A 56 -0.85 -10.50 -9.14
CA GLY A 56 -0.66 -10.80 -10.56
C GLY A 56 -0.76 -9.55 -11.45
N PHE A 57 -0.34 -9.69 -12.72
CA PHE A 57 -0.38 -8.58 -13.69
C PHE A 57 -1.78 -7.96 -13.86
N LYS A 58 -2.83 -8.79 -13.83
CA LYS A 58 -4.22 -8.32 -13.95
C LYS A 58 -4.57 -7.24 -12.93
N ASP A 59 -4.20 -7.46 -11.68
CA ASP A 59 -4.60 -6.61 -10.56
C ASP A 59 -3.56 -5.51 -10.30
N MET A 60 -2.26 -5.82 -10.44
CA MET A 60 -1.17 -4.85 -10.19
C MET A 60 -0.95 -3.85 -11.33
N SER A 61 -1.25 -4.19 -12.58
CA SER A 61 -0.87 -3.35 -13.73
C SER A 61 -1.57 -1.99 -13.78
N PRO A 62 -2.91 -1.90 -13.65
CA PRO A 62 -3.58 -0.61 -13.62
C PRO A 62 -3.03 0.36 -12.56
N PRO A 63 -2.94 -0.01 -11.27
CA PRO A 63 -2.43 0.90 -10.25
C PRO A 63 -0.93 1.15 -10.36
N THR A 64 -0.13 0.20 -10.87
CA THR A 64 1.31 0.44 -11.10
C THR A 64 1.53 1.50 -12.19
N LYS A 65 0.71 1.48 -13.26
CA LYS A 65 0.76 2.50 -14.31
C LYS A 65 0.39 3.87 -13.78
N GLU A 66 -0.68 3.96 -12.98
CA GLU A 66 -1.08 5.24 -12.38
C GLU A 66 -0.05 5.73 -11.36
N PHE A 67 0.50 4.83 -10.53
CA PHE A 67 1.58 5.17 -9.59
C PHE A 67 2.79 5.75 -10.33
N TYR A 68 3.21 5.13 -11.43
CA TYR A 68 4.30 5.64 -12.25
C TYR A 68 3.98 7.02 -12.85
N LYS A 69 2.77 7.22 -13.35
CA LYS A 69 2.32 8.53 -13.86
C LYS A 69 2.37 9.60 -12.76
N LEU A 70 1.77 9.35 -11.60
CA LEU A 70 1.79 10.28 -10.46
C LEU A 70 3.21 10.58 -9.98
N LEU A 71 4.10 9.58 -9.99
CA LEU A 71 5.51 9.76 -9.67
C LEU A 71 6.18 10.72 -10.66
N MET A 72 5.98 10.53 -11.98
CA MET A 72 6.55 11.39 -13.01
C MET A 72 5.96 12.81 -12.98
N GLU A 73 4.70 12.96 -12.56
CA GLU A 73 4.05 14.25 -12.34
C GLU A 73 4.51 14.94 -11.04
N GLY A 74 5.32 14.28 -10.19
CA GLY A 74 5.73 14.81 -8.89
C GLY A 74 4.60 14.88 -7.87
N ARG A 75 3.55 14.06 -8.03
CA ARG A 75 2.32 14.08 -7.22
C ARG A 75 2.30 13.01 -6.12
N ILE A 76 3.42 12.34 -5.89
CA ILE A 76 3.58 11.40 -4.78
C ILE A 76 4.39 12.08 -3.68
N ILE A 77 3.81 12.20 -2.50
CA ILE A 77 4.49 12.75 -1.33
C ILE A 77 4.63 11.63 -0.30
N HIS A 78 5.88 11.20 -0.04
CA HIS A 78 6.20 10.14 0.93
C HIS A 78 6.90 10.68 2.19
N GLY A 79 6.87 12.00 2.40
CA GLY A 79 7.37 12.66 3.62
C GLY A 79 8.88 12.52 3.87
N GLY A 80 9.68 12.25 2.84
CA GLY A 80 11.13 12.07 3.01
C GLY A 80 11.52 10.82 3.81
N ASN A 81 10.61 9.87 4.01
CA ASN A 81 10.89 8.65 4.75
C ASN A 81 12.09 7.88 4.12
N PRO A 82 13.21 7.69 4.84
CA PRO A 82 14.43 7.11 4.27
C PRO A 82 14.26 5.64 3.87
N VAL A 83 13.37 4.90 4.55
CA VAL A 83 13.05 3.51 4.19
C VAL A 83 12.26 3.47 2.90
N MET A 84 11.27 4.35 2.73
CA MET A 84 10.51 4.45 1.48
C MET A 84 11.42 4.87 0.32
N ALA A 85 12.32 5.85 0.53
CA ALA A 85 13.28 6.28 -0.48
C ALA A 85 14.24 5.13 -0.87
N TRP A 86 14.74 4.38 0.10
CA TRP A 86 15.58 3.20 -0.14
C TRP A 86 14.82 2.11 -0.90
N MET A 87 13.60 1.77 -0.48
CA MET A 87 12.76 0.78 -1.17
C MET A 87 12.46 1.21 -2.62
N ALA A 88 12.16 2.49 -2.85
CA ALA A 88 11.94 3.04 -4.18
C ALA A 88 13.18 2.88 -5.09
N GLY A 89 14.39 3.06 -4.54
CA GLY A 89 15.65 2.81 -5.23
C GLY A 89 15.90 1.36 -5.61
N ASN A 90 15.22 0.40 -4.97
CA ASN A 90 15.36 -1.03 -5.24
C ASN A 90 14.39 -1.57 -6.29
N VAL A 91 13.34 -0.82 -6.64
CA VAL A 91 12.21 -1.33 -7.44
C VAL A 91 12.64 -1.71 -8.84
N VAL A 92 12.36 -2.96 -9.21
CA VAL A 92 12.35 -3.43 -10.59
C VAL A 92 10.93 -3.75 -11.02
N VAL A 93 10.59 -3.43 -12.27
CA VAL A 93 9.29 -3.68 -12.89
C VAL A 93 9.41 -4.81 -13.90
N ASP A 94 8.53 -5.80 -13.79
CA ASP A 94 8.32 -6.81 -14.82
C ASP A 94 7.26 -6.33 -15.80
N THR A 95 7.43 -6.69 -17.08
CA THR A 95 6.46 -6.44 -18.14
C THR A 95 6.07 -7.76 -18.80
N ASP A 96 4.77 -8.01 -18.95
CA ASP A 96 4.27 -9.18 -19.67
C ASP A 96 4.17 -8.93 -21.19
N PRO A 97 3.94 -9.96 -22.03
CA PRO A 97 3.82 -9.79 -23.48
C PRO A 97 2.66 -8.89 -23.93
N ALA A 98 1.66 -8.65 -23.07
CA ALA A 98 0.53 -7.76 -23.34
C ALA A 98 0.82 -6.31 -22.91
N GLY A 99 2.02 -6.00 -22.41
CA GLY A 99 2.41 -4.67 -21.95
C GLY A 99 1.82 -4.30 -20.58
N ASN A 100 1.41 -5.29 -19.79
CA ASN A 100 1.09 -5.08 -18.38
C ASN A 100 2.37 -5.03 -17.57
N ILE A 101 2.38 -4.18 -16.55
CA ILE A 101 3.54 -4.00 -15.69
C ILE A 101 3.23 -4.38 -14.27
N LYS A 102 4.22 -4.82 -13.49
CA LYS A 102 4.09 -4.93 -12.03
C LYS A 102 5.47 -4.85 -11.37
N PRO A 103 5.58 -4.28 -10.16
CA PRO A 103 6.81 -4.40 -9.37
C PRO A 103 7.12 -5.88 -9.09
N THR A 104 8.40 -6.23 -9.06
CA THR A 104 8.84 -7.62 -8.92
C THR A 104 9.88 -7.78 -7.83
N LYS A 105 9.55 -8.55 -6.80
CA LYS A 105 10.46 -8.81 -5.67
C LYS A 105 11.65 -9.68 -6.08
N SER A 106 11.48 -10.58 -7.04
CA SER A 106 12.53 -11.54 -7.43
C SER A 106 13.68 -10.91 -8.22
N LYS A 107 13.44 -9.78 -8.89
CA LYS A 107 14.47 -9.04 -9.64
C LYS A 107 14.92 -7.74 -8.95
N SER A 108 14.25 -7.33 -7.88
CA SER A 108 14.63 -6.15 -7.10
C SER A 108 15.86 -6.46 -6.26
N ALA A 109 16.73 -5.47 -6.05
CA ALA A 109 17.98 -5.64 -5.31
C ALA A 109 17.75 -5.97 -3.83
N ASP A 110 16.68 -5.42 -3.25
CA ASP A 110 16.29 -5.64 -1.86
C ASP A 110 14.77 -5.40 -1.68
N LYS A 111 14.31 -5.15 -0.45
CA LYS A 111 12.90 -4.96 -0.10
C LYS A 111 12.25 -3.82 -0.89
N ILE A 112 11.01 -4.07 -1.28
CA ILE A 112 10.13 -3.13 -1.99
C ILE A 112 8.70 -3.13 -1.42
N ASP A 113 8.50 -3.75 -0.25
CA ASP A 113 7.17 -4.01 0.32
C ASP A 113 6.37 -2.71 0.53
N GLY A 114 7.03 -1.61 0.92
CA GLY A 114 6.38 -0.30 1.06
C GLY A 114 5.86 0.25 -0.27
N VAL A 115 6.60 0.07 -1.38
CA VAL A 115 6.15 0.49 -2.71
C VAL A 115 4.99 -0.37 -3.21
N VAL A 116 5.06 -1.69 -3.00
CA VAL A 116 3.97 -2.60 -3.33
C VAL A 116 2.71 -2.24 -2.54
N ALA A 117 2.84 -1.99 -1.24
CA ALA A 117 1.73 -1.56 -0.39
C ALA A 117 1.13 -0.22 -0.85
N ALA A 118 1.96 0.75 -1.24
CA ALA A 118 1.49 2.03 -1.78
C ALA A 118 0.71 1.87 -3.10
N ILE A 119 1.15 0.99 -3.99
CA ILE A 119 0.45 0.66 -5.24
C ILE A 119 -0.90 0.00 -4.94
N MET A 120 -0.95 -0.93 -3.97
CA MET A 120 -2.20 -1.57 -3.55
C MET A 120 -3.18 -0.56 -2.93
N ALA A 121 -2.69 0.36 -2.10
CA ALA A 121 -3.49 1.46 -1.57
C ALA A 121 -4.03 2.36 -2.68
N LEU A 122 -3.21 2.71 -3.68
CA LEU A 122 -3.63 3.53 -4.81
C LEU A 122 -4.75 2.85 -5.63
N ASP A 123 -4.70 1.53 -5.84
CA ASP A 123 -5.80 0.81 -6.49
C ASP A 123 -7.12 1.01 -5.75
N ARG A 124 -7.11 0.92 -4.42
CA ARG A 124 -8.31 1.14 -3.61
C ARG A 124 -8.81 2.58 -3.74
N CYS A 125 -7.91 3.55 -3.77
CA CYS A 125 -8.29 4.94 -4.04
C CYS A 125 -8.98 5.09 -5.40
N ILE A 126 -8.37 4.56 -6.48
CA ILE A 126 -8.91 4.66 -7.86
C ILE A 126 -10.29 4.03 -7.96
N ARG A 127 -10.49 2.83 -7.37
CA ARG A 127 -11.78 2.13 -7.43
C ARG A 127 -12.90 2.84 -6.68
N ASN A 128 -12.55 3.71 -5.75
CA ASN A 128 -13.49 4.45 -4.91
C ASN A 128 -13.59 5.94 -5.26
N GLU A 129 -12.95 6.43 -6.34
CA GLU A 129 -12.95 7.86 -6.72
C GLU A 129 -14.35 8.49 -6.78
N GLY A 130 -15.38 7.74 -7.19
CA GLY A 130 -16.76 8.23 -7.28
C GLY A 130 -17.55 8.25 -5.96
N GLN A 131 -16.95 7.78 -4.86
CA GLN A 131 -17.60 7.70 -3.55
C GLN A 131 -16.97 8.64 -2.51
N GLN A 132 -15.93 9.41 -2.89
CA GLN A 132 -15.21 10.24 -1.95
C GLN A 132 -16.01 11.49 -1.56
N GLN A 133 -16.21 11.66 -0.26
CA GLN A 133 -16.40 12.97 0.35
C GLN A 133 -14.99 13.57 0.48
N GLY A 134 -14.79 14.85 0.10
CA GLY A 134 -13.47 15.46 -0.09
C GLY A 134 -12.41 15.16 0.98
N SER A 135 -11.14 15.27 0.60
CA SER A 135 -10.01 14.96 1.47
C SER A 135 -9.63 16.18 2.30
N VAL A 136 -9.25 15.98 3.57
CA VAL A 136 -8.61 17.04 4.38
C VAL A 136 -7.32 17.55 3.73
N TYR A 137 -6.73 16.77 2.83
CA TYR A 137 -5.53 17.15 2.09
C TYR A 137 -5.81 18.03 0.85
N ASP A 138 -7.08 18.19 0.46
CA ASP A 138 -7.46 19.11 -0.62
C ASP A 138 -7.34 20.58 -0.16
N GLU A 139 -7.46 20.82 1.14
CA GLU A 139 -7.40 22.15 1.77
C GLU A 139 -6.11 22.37 2.58
N ARG A 140 -5.31 21.31 2.82
CA ARG A 140 -4.14 21.34 3.71
C ARG A 140 -3.04 20.40 3.22
N ASP A 141 -1.78 20.87 3.23
CA ASP A 141 -0.63 20.01 2.96
C ASP A 141 -0.41 18.91 4.02
N MET A 142 0.43 17.91 3.68
CA MET A 142 0.87 16.90 4.64
C MET A 142 1.58 17.55 5.84
N ILE A 143 1.22 17.11 7.03
CA ILE A 143 1.91 17.48 8.26
C ILE A 143 3.15 16.58 8.38
N VAL A 144 4.32 17.16 8.18
CA VAL A 144 5.60 16.46 8.40
C VAL A 144 6.10 16.82 9.79
N PHE A 145 6.35 15.82 10.64
CA PHE A 145 6.89 15.96 11.99
C PHE A 145 8.37 15.58 12.04
#